data_AF-A0A7U7J363-F1
#
_entry.id   AF-A0A7U7J363-F1
#
_cell.length_a   1.000
_cell.length_b   1.000
_cell.length_c   1.000
_cell.angle_alpha   90.00
_cell.angle_beta   90.00
_cell.angle_gamma   90.00
#
_symmetry.space_group_name_H-M   'P 1'
#
loop_
_entity.id
_entity.type
_entity.pdbx_description
1 polymer ?
#
loop_
_entity_poly.entity_id
_entity_poly.type
_entity_poly.pdbx_seq_one_letter_code
_entity_poly.pdbx_strand_id
1 'polypeptide(L)'
;MIDISFEINGRRVDPHRMQDALEGAVLQSVKEKITSKIRNIRDQKTGLPPKIRVKGTSIRNLSFDIEGSEEVIKLVKEKLK
;
A
#
# COMPACT_ATOMS: atom_id res chain seq x y z
N MET A 1 -1.84 7.71 -10.55
CA MET A 1 -1.99 7.56 -9.08
C MET A 1 -1.65 6.13 -8.72
N ILE A 2 -0.91 5.89 -7.64
CA ILE A 2 -0.69 4.54 -7.13
C ILE A 2 -1.96 4.13 -6.40
N ASP A 3 -2.47 2.93 -6.70
CA ASP A 3 -3.65 2.38 -6.03
C ASP A 3 -3.20 1.63 -4.77
N ILE A 4 -3.59 2.16 -3.61
CA ILE A 4 -3.28 1.56 -2.31
C ILE A 4 -4.60 1.33 -1.58
N SER A 5 -4.90 0.07 -1.33
CA SER A 5 -6.11 -0.38 -0.63
C SER A 5 -5.75 -0.96 0.73
N PHE A 6 -6.59 -0.73 1.75
CA PHE A 6 -6.41 -1.27 3.09
C PHE A 6 -7.54 -2.25 3.43
N GLU A 7 -7.19 -3.39 4.02
CA GLU A 7 -8.10 -4.43 4.47
C GLU A 7 -7.72 -4.82 5.90
N ILE A 8 -8.60 -4.53 6.85
CA ILE A 8 -8.42 -4.92 8.25
C ILE A 8 -9.51 -5.90 8.63
N ASN A 9 -9.12 -7.04 9.20
CA ASN A 9 -10.04 -8.10 9.61
C ASN A 9 -10.93 -8.59 8.46
N GLY A 10 -10.35 -8.70 7.26
CA GLY A 10 -11.07 -9.09 6.04
C GLY A 10 -12.06 -8.06 5.51
N ARG A 11 -12.14 -6.87 6.11
CA ARG A 11 -13.00 -5.75 5.66
C ARG A 11 -12.15 -4.65 5.06
N ARG A 12 -12.58 -4.13 3.91
CA ARG A 12 -11.96 -2.93 3.33
C ARG A 12 -12.17 -1.76 4.28
N VAL A 13 -11.08 -1.12 4.66
CA VAL A 13 -11.08 0.07 5.49
C VAL A 13 -10.54 1.24 4.70
N ASP A 14 -11.12 2.41 4.91
CA ASP A 14 -10.61 3.63 4.32
C ASP A 14 -10.05 4.49 5.44
N PRO A 15 -8.75 4.87 5.41
CA PRO A 15 -8.13 5.64 6.49
C PRO A 15 -8.82 6.98 6.75
N HIS A 16 -9.50 7.57 5.76
CA HIS A 16 -10.30 8.79 5.92
C HIS A 16 -11.65 8.57 6.60
N ARG A 17 -12.15 7.34 6.60
CA ARG A 17 -13.47 6.97 7.17
C ARG A 17 -13.35 6.11 8.42
N MET A 18 -12.14 5.97 8.97
CA MET A 18 -11.92 5.23 10.21
C MET A 18 -12.53 5.98 11.38
N GLN A 19 -13.16 5.20 12.27
CA GLN A 19 -13.77 5.72 13.50
C GLN A 19 -12.70 6.13 14.52
N ASP A 20 -11.53 5.48 14.48
CA ASP A 20 -10.36 5.84 15.26
C ASP A 20 -9.42 6.74 14.42
N ALA A 21 -9.35 8.01 14.81
CA ALA A 21 -8.59 9.03 14.09
C ALA A 21 -7.06 8.80 14.17
N LEU A 22 -6.58 8.20 15.26
CA LEU A 22 -5.16 7.92 15.43
C LEU A 22 -4.73 6.79 14.48
N GLU A 23 -5.51 5.71 14.44
CA GLU A 23 -5.36 4.60 13.52
C GLU A 23 -5.41 5.04 12.05
N GLY A 24 -6.37 5.91 11.70
CA GLY A 24 -6.48 6.50 10.36
C GLY A 24 -5.23 7.30 9.97
N ALA A 25 -4.71 8.14 10.87
CA ALA A 25 -3.50 8.93 10.63
C ALA A 25 -2.25 8.07 10.43
N VAL A 26 -2.13 6.95 11.16
CA VAL A 26 -1.04 5.98 10.98
C VAL A 26 -1.13 5.32 9.61
N LEU A 27 -2.30 4.84 9.20
CA LEU A 27 -2.49 4.24 7.87
C LEU A 27 -2.23 5.24 6.75
N GLN A 28 -2.66 6.48 6.92
CA GLN A 28 -2.40 7.55 5.97
C GLN A 28 -0.89 7.84 5.85
N SER A 29 -0.18 7.91 6.98
CA SER A 29 1.28 8.08 6.98
C SER A 29 2.00 6.92 6.28
N VAL A 30 1.54 5.68 6.49
CA VAL A 30 2.04 4.49 5.79
C VAL A 30 1.77 4.60 4.29
N LYS A 31 0.55 4.98 3.88
CA LYS A 31 0.17 5.21 2.48
C LYS A 31 1.10 6.22 1.82
N GLU A 32 1.33 7.37 2.46
CA GLU A 32 2.17 8.44 1.94
C GLU A 32 3.62 8.01 1.84
N LYS A 33 4.15 7.31 2.84
CA LYS A 33 5.53 6.80 2.83
C LYS A 33 5.74 5.79 1.71
N ILE A 34 4.82 4.86 1.53
CA ILE A 34 4.85 3.90 0.42
C ILE A 34 4.77 4.64 -0.90
N THR A 35 3.76 5.50 -1.07
CA THR A 35 3.56 6.31 -2.28
C THR A 35 4.82 7.08 -2.63
N SER A 36 5.44 7.77 -1.68
CA SER A 36 6.66 8.55 -1.90
C SER A 36 7.85 7.67 -2.33
N LYS A 37 8.02 6.49 -1.70
CA LYS A 37 9.09 5.54 -2.05
C LYS A 37 8.91 4.94 -3.45
N ILE A 38 7.67 4.65 -3.85
CA ILE A 38 7.36 3.89 -5.06
C ILE A 38 6.72 4.71 -6.18
N ARG A 39 6.51 6.03 -6.00
CA ARG A 39 5.93 6.93 -7.03
C ARG A 39 6.68 6.93 -8.36
N ASN A 40 7.98 6.62 -8.30
CA ASN A 40 8.85 6.56 -9.47
C ASN A 40 8.93 5.16 -10.08
N ILE A 41 8.31 4.16 -9.44
CA ILE A 41 8.22 2.80 -9.96
C ILE A 41 6.97 2.73 -10.83
N ARG A 42 7.18 2.48 -12.12
CA ARG A 42 6.13 2.17 -13.09
C ARG A 42 6.56 0.97 -13.89
N ASP A 43 5.57 0.19 -14.29
CA ASP A 43 5.82 -0.93 -15.18
C ASP A 43 6.28 -0.41 -16.55
N GLN A 44 7.43 -0.88 -17.05
CA GLN A 44 7.96 -0.42 -18.34
C GLN A 44 7.15 -0.93 -19.54
N LYS A 45 6.42 -2.05 -19.39
CA LYS A 45 5.66 -2.67 -20.49
C LYS A 45 4.26 -2.08 -20.63
N THR A 46 3.59 -1.86 -19.51
CA THR A 46 2.19 -1.41 -19.47
C THR A 46 2.04 0.06 -19.07
N GLY A 47 3.09 0.67 -18.53
CA GLY A 47 3.05 2.02 -17.96
C GLY A 47 2.23 2.12 -16.67
N LEU A 48 1.68 1.01 -16.19
CA LEU A 48 0.77 0.98 -15.05
C LEU A 48 1.55 1.13 -13.74
N PRO A 49 0.98 1.86 -12.76
CA PRO A 49 1.53 1.89 -11.41
C PRO A 49 1.29 0.54 -10.70
N PRO A 50 2.14 0.16 -9.74
CA PRO A 50 1.88 -0.99 -8.88
C PRO A 50 0.55 -0.82 -8.12
N LYS A 51 -0.13 -1.93 -7.89
CA LYS A 51 -1.25 -2.03 -6.96
C LYS A 51 -0.75 -2.61 -5.65
N ILE A 52 -1.08 -1.96 -4.53
CA ILE A 52 -0.67 -2.43 -3.20
C ILE A 52 -1.92 -2.62 -2.35
N ARG A 53 -2.09 -3.84 -1.85
CA ARG A 53 -3.12 -4.18 -0.87
C ARG A 53 -2.45 -4.41 0.47
N VAL A 54 -2.79 -3.59 1.45
CA VAL A 54 -2.32 -3.73 2.82
C VAL A 54 -3.39 -4.50 3.57
N LYS A 55 -3.09 -5.73 4.01
CA LYS A 55 -4.04 -6.62 4.69
C LYS A 55 -3.56 -6.94 6.10
N GLY A 56 -4.43 -6.93 7.09
CA GLY A 56 -4.03 -7.30 8.45
C GLY A 56 -5.19 -7.60 9.37
N THR A 57 -4.92 -8.22 10.51
CA THR A 57 -5.91 -8.35 11.59
C THR A 57 -6.03 -7.07 12.42
N SER A 58 -4.98 -6.24 12.43
CA SER A 58 -4.90 -4.95 13.12
C SER A 58 -3.78 -4.10 12.51
N ILE A 59 -3.72 -2.80 12.82
CA ILE A 59 -2.68 -1.88 12.32
C ILE A 59 -1.26 -2.29 12.76
N ARG A 60 -1.14 -2.98 13.89
CA ARG A 60 0.16 -3.52 14.35
C ARG A 60 0.59 -4.76 13.58
N ASN A 61 -0.33 -5.43 12.89
CA ASN A 61 -0.08 -6.67 12.17
C ASN A 61 -0.59 -6.53 10.73
N LEU A 62 0.13 -5.72 9.95
CA LEU A 62 -0.15 -5.44 8.54
C LEU A 62 0.83 -6.21 7.66
N SER A 63 0.26 -6.88 6.65
CA SER A 63 0.94 -7.55 5.56
C SER A 63 0.74 -6.76 4.27
N PHE A 64 1.76 -6.71 3.42
CA PHE A 64 1.72 -6.00 2.14
C PHE A 64 1.64 -7.02 1.01
N ASP A 65 0.54 -6.96 0.26
CA ASP A 65 0.30 -7.74 -0.93
C ASP A 65 0.48 -6.81 -2.15
N ILE A 66 1.48 -7.10 -2.99
CA ILE A 66 1.88 -6.24 -4.09
C ILE A 66 1.48 -6.93 -5.39
N GLU A 67 0.56 -6.32 -6.13
CA GLU A 67 0.10 -6.77 -7.44
C GLU A 67 0.77 -5.94 -8.55
N GLY A 68 1.43 -6.63 -9.48
CA GLY A 68 2.09 -6.03 -10.62
C GLY A 68 2.98 -7.05 -11.34
N SER A 69 3.72 -6.60 -12.36
CA SER A 69 4.75 -7.43 -13.00
C SER A 69 5.86 -7.76 -12.02
N GLU A 70 6.56 -8.89 -12.23
CA GLU A 70 7.65 -9.33 -11.36
C GLU A 70 8.75 -8.27 -11.16
N GLU A 71 9.09 -7.53 -12.21
CA GLU A 71 10.05 -6.41 -12.14
C GLU A 71 9.58 -5.32 -11.17
N VAL A 72 8.31 -4.94 -11.24
CA VAL A 72 7.71 -3.95 -10.35
C VAL A 72 7.71 -4.46 -8.91
N ILE A 73 7.34 -5.72 -8.68
CA ILE A 73 7.34 -6.33 -7.35
C ILE A 73 8.75 -6.33 -6.76
N LYS A 74 9.78 -6.69 -7.54
CA LYS A 74 11.17 -6.65 -7.10
C LYS A 74 11.61 -5.23 -6.74
N LEU A 75 11.38 -4.26 -7.61
CA LEU A 75 11.72 -2.86 -7.36
C LEU A 75 11.02 -2.30 -6.11
N VAL A 76 9.74 -2.63 -5.92
CA VAL A 76 8.97 -2.22 -4.74
C VAL A 76 9.56 -2.86 -3.48
N LYS A 77 9.88 -4.16 -3.49
CA LYS A 77 10.54 -4.85 -2.36
C LYS A 77 11.90 -4.23 -2.02
N GLU A 78 12.71 -3.89 -3.01
CA GLU A 78 14.02 -3.25 -2.79
C GLU A 78 13.88 -1.84 -2.19
N LYS A 79 12.87 -1.07 -2.59
CA LYS A 79 12.62 0.26 -2.03
C LYS A 79 11.99 0.23 -0.64
N LEU A 80 11.21 -0.81 -0.31
CA LEU A 80 10.52 -0.96 0.97
C LEU A 80 11.38 -1.59 2.07
N LYS A 81 12.51 -2.21 1.72
CA LYS A 81 13.59 -2.54 2.65
C LYS A 81 14.11 -1.28 3.36
#